data_AF-A0A812FYS4-F1
#
_entry.id   AF-A0A812FYS4-F1
#
_cell.length_a   1.000
_cell.length_b   1.000
_cell.length_c   1.000
_cell.angle_alpha   90.00
_cell.angle_beta   90.00
_cell.angle_gamma   90.00
#
_symmetry.space_group_name_H-M   'P 1'
#
loop_
_entity.id
_entity.type
_entity.pdbx_description
1 polymer ?
#
loop_
_entity_poly.entity_id
_entity_poly.type
_entity_poly.pdbx_seq_one_letter_code
_entity_poly.pdbx_strand_id
1 'polypeptide(L)'
;MQLESILKEIEPKLAKGMIPRTGDDGKSVDLYTVGFYFEGAPLYLLESIDGSQLILKAWDGRRFSLDATSTFEMVEKLDIRIDHYHGLVSHTYWSLWDYVVNEKTGLYKLRSLYSLSKYHVPQLFFNRKKLQFPHSGVFQGSCHHSLTY
;
A
#
# COMPACT_ATOMS: atom_id res chain seq x y z
N MET A 1 0.61 -15.89 -22.45
CA MET A 1 -0.74 -16.45 -22.18
C MET A 1 -1.18 -16.38 -20.71
N GLN A 2 -0.34 -16.74 -19.73
CA GLN A 2 -0.74 -16.71 -18.31
C GLN A 2 -0.89 -15.29 -17.75
N LEU A 3 -0.05 -14.34 -18.17
CA LEU A 3 -0.08 -12.94 -17.74
C LEU A 3 -1.45 -12.29 -18.01
N GLU A 4 -1.96 -12.42 -19.24
CA GLU A 4 -3.24 -11.82 -19.64
C GLU A 4 -4.41 -12.32 -18.77
N SER A 5 -4.47 -13.62 -18.50
CA SER A 5 -5.52 -14.20 -17.64
C SER A 5 -5.46 -13.65 -16.22
N ILE A 6 -4.25 -13.55 -15.65
CA ILE A 6 -4.04 -13.04 -14.28
C ILE A 6 -4.39 -11.56 -14.21
N LEU A 7 -3.95 -10.76 -15.19
CA LEU A 7 -4.25 -9.34 -15.21
C LEU A 7 -5.75 -9.07 -15.35
N LYS A 8 -6.46 -9.84 -16.17
CA LYS A 8 -7.93 -9.75 -16.30
C LYS A 8 -8.65 -10.16 -15.01
N GLU A 9 -8.12 -11.14 -14.27
CA GLU A 9 -8.66 -11.52 -12.96
C GLU A 9 -8.48 -10.41 -11.92
N ILE A 10 -7.34 -9.71 -11.93
CA ILE A 10 -7.00 -8.65 -10.98
C ILE A 10 -7.66 -7.31 -11.35
N GLU A 11 -7.94 -7.07 -12.64
CA GLU A 11 -8.52 -5.84 -13.18
C GLU A 11 -9.63 -5.19 -12.33
N PRO A 12 -10.70 -5.92 -11.92
CA PRO A 12 -11.79 -5.32 -11.15
C PRO A 12 -11.36 -4.78 -9.78
N LYS A 13 -10.24 -5.26 -9.23
CA LYS A 13 -9.68 -4.86 -7.94
C LYS A 13 -8.47 -3.93 -8.07
N LEU A 14 -8.17 -3.44 -9.28
CA LEU A 14 -7.10 -2.46 -9.46
C LEU A 14 -7.42 -1.16 -8.71
N ALA A 15 -6.42 -0.63 -8.02
CA ALA A 15 -6.55 0.62 -7.30
C ALA A 15 -6.64 1.80 -8.28
N LYS A 16 -7.81 2.44 -8.35
CA LYS A 16 -8.07 3.62 -9.19
C LYS A 16 -7.85 4.92 -8.42
N GLY A 17 -6.64 5.08 -7.87
CA GLY A 17 -6.25 6.30 -7.15
C GLY A 17 -5.72 6.04 -5.74
N MET A 18 -6.05 6.94 -4.80
CA MET A 18 -5.48 6.92 -3.45
C MET A 18 -6.01 5.73 -2.65
N ILE A 19 -5.09 4.93 -2.12
CA ILE A 19 -5.41 3.75 -1.31
C ILE A 19 -5.56 4.20 0.15
N PRO A 20 -6.74 4.04 0.78
CA PRO A 20 -6.91 4.45 2.16
C PRO A 20 -6.07 3.55 3.08
N ARG A 21 -5.34 4.16 4.03
CA ARG A 21 -4.39 3.46 4.92
C ARG A 21 -4.74 3.53 6.39
N THR A 22 -5.87 4.15 6.73
CA THR A 22 -6.23 4.45 8.11
C THR A 22 -7.73 4.24 8.35
N GLY A 23 -8.09 4.06 9.62
CA GLY A 23 -9.49 3.90 10.03
C GLY A 23 -10.11 2.58 9.58
N ASP A 24 -11.44 2.53 9.62
CA ASP A 24 -12.20 1.37 9.17
C ASP A 24 -12.17 1.22 7.64
N ASP A 25 -12.03 2.33 6.92
CA ASP A 25 -11.83 2.35 5.47
C ASP A 25 -10.58 1.55 5.09
N GLY A 26 -9.45 1.83 5.76
CA GLY A 26 -8.20 1.11 5.56
C GLY A 26 -8.29 -0.39 5.91
N LYS A 27 -9.12 -0.79 6.87
CA LYS A 27 -9.31 -2.22 7.20
C LYS A 27 -10.10 -2.98 6.14
N SER A 28 -10.94 -2.27 5.39
CA SER A 28 -11.81 -2.86 4.34
C SER A 28 -11.16 -2.93 2.95
N VAL A 29 -9.94 -2.42 2.80
CA VAL A 29 -9.22 -2.40 1.52
C VAL A 29 -8.88 -3.80 1.06
N ASP A 30 -9.25 -4.12 -0.18
CA ASP A 30 -8.82 -5.32 -0.91
C ASP A 30 -8.52 -4.92 -2.37
N LEU A 31 -7.40 -4.20 -2.56
CA LEU A 31 -7.03 -3.60 -3.83
C LEU A 31 -5.64 -4.05 -4.28
N TYR A 32 -5.41 -4.08 -5.59
CA TYR A 32 -4.13 -4.43 -6.19
C TYR A 32 -3.56 -3.24 -6.99
N THR A 33 -2.23 -3.13 -7.03
CA THR A 33 -1.52 -2.30 -8.00
C THR A 33 -0.51 -3.15 -8.73
N VAL A 34 -0.44 -2.99 -10.06
CA VAL A 34 0.51 -3.72 -10.90
C VAL A 34 1.45 -2.71 -11.55
N GLY A 35 2.74 -2.84 -11.26
CA GLY A 35 3.80 -2.03 -11.83
C GLY A 35 4.71 -2.85 -12.75
N PHE A 36 5.18 -2.21 -13.81
CA PHE A 36 6.16 -2.77 -14.74
C PHE A 36 7.47 -1.99 -14.63
N TYR A 37 8.56 -2.74 -14.55
CA TYR A 37 9.90 -2.25 -14.30
C TYR A 37 10.84 -2.75 -15.39
N PHE A 38 11.90 -1.99 -15.64
CA PHE A 38 12.99 -2.40 -16.53
C PHE A 38 14.30 -2.16 -15.82
N GLU A 39 15.09 -3.22 -15.62
CA GLU A 39 16.37 -3.15 -14.90
C GLU A 39 16.24 -2.50 -13.50
N GLY A 40 15.11 -2.73 -12.83
CA GLY A 40 14.80 -2.16 -11.51
C GLY A 40 14.25 -0.72 -11.51
N ALA A 41 14.16 -0.06 -12.67
CA ALA A 41 13.56 1.27 -12.80
C ALA A 41 12.03 1.17 -13.05
N PRO A 42 11.19 1.96 -12.35
CA PRO A 42 9.75 1.99 -12.61
C PRO A 42 9.48 2.62 -13.97
N LEU A 43 8.76 1.90 -14.83
CA LEU A 43 8.36 2.41 -16.15
C LEU A 43 6.87 2.71 -16.20
N TYR A 44 6.03 1.73 -15.85
CA TYR A 44 4.59 1.82 -16.04
C TYR A 44 3.84 1.32 -14.81
N LEU A 45 2.65 1.88 -14.60
CA LEU A 45 1.66 1.40 -13.64
C LEU A 45 0.37 1.08 -14.38
N LEU A 46 -0.18 -0.11 -14.17
CA LEU A 46 -1.43 -0.53 -14.79
C LEU A 46 -2.62 0.17 -14.14
N GLU A 47 -3.47 0.79 -14.95
CA GLU A 47 -4.69 1.45 -14.51
C GLU A 47 -5.94 0.65 -14.89
N SER A 48 -6.02 0.19 -16.14
CA SER A 48 -7.14 -0.62 -16.63
C SER A 48 -6.75 -1.42 -17.88
N ILE A 49 -7.63 -2.33 -18.29
CA ILE A 49 -7.45 -3.18 -19.46
C ILE A 49 -8.63 -2.92 -20.39
N ASP A 50 -8.36 -2.57 -21.64
CA ASP A 50 -9.37 -2.40 -22.67
C ASP A 50 -9.14 -3.42 -23.79
N GLY A 51 -9.84 -4.56 -23.68
CA GLY A 51 -9.71 -5.68 -24.61
C GLY A 51 -8.30 -6.26 -24.66
N SER A 52 -7.56 -5.93 -25.72
CA SER A 52 -6.17 -6.36 -25.93
C SER A 52 -5.13 -5.30 -25.55
N GLN A 53 -5.58 -4.11 -25.15
CA GLN A 53 -4.71 -2.99 -24.79
C GLN A 53 -4.68 -2.79 -23.28
N LEU A 54 -3.51 -2.44 -22.77
CA LEU A 54 -3.27 -2.07 -21.39
C LEU A 54 -3.24 -0.54 -21.32
N ILE A 55 -4.09 0.02 -20.47
CA ILE A 55 -4.08 1.45 -20.14
C ILE A 55 -3.15 1.63 -18.94
N LEU A 56 -2.08 2.38 -19.16
CA LEU A 56 -0.96 2.52 -18.25
C LEU A 56 -0.71 3.98 -17.90
N LYS A 57 -0.11 4.21 -16.73
CA LYS A 57 0.53 5.48 -16.36
C LYS A 57 2.04 5.30 -16.38
N ALA A 58 2.73 6.01 -17.25
CA ALA A 58 4.19 6.04 -17.30
C ALA A 58 4.78 6.92 -16.20
N TRP A 59 5.99 6.54 -15.76
CA TRP A 59 6.76 7.24 -14.75
C TRP A 59 7.38 8.52 -15.30
N ASP A 60 7.08 9.67 -14.68
CA ASP A 60 7.62 10.98 -15.08
C ASP A 60 8.93 11.35 -14.35
N GLY A 61 9.47 10.45 -13.52
CA GLY A 61 10.61 10.70 -12.63
C GLY A 61 10.22 10.97 -11.18
N ARG A 62 8.96 11.33 -10.91
CA ARG A 62 8.43 11.60 -9.56
C ARG A 62 7.19 10.76 -9.23
N ARG A 63 6.30 10.57 -10.21
CA ARG A 63 5.03 9.85 -10.08
C ARG A 63 4.61 9.22 -11.40
N PHE A 64 3.69 8.27 -11.32
CA PHE A 64 3.00 7.74 -12.49
C PHE A 64 1.90 8.73 -12.89
N SER A 65 2.14 9.51 -13.94
CA SER A 65 1.23 10.59 -14.35
C SER A 65 0.99 10.69 -15.85
N LEU A 66 1.93 10.17 -16.67
CA LEU A 66 1.85 10.26 -18.12
C LEU A 66 0.99 9.13 -18.67
N ASP A 67 -0.03 9.45 -19.44
CA ASP A 67 -0.88 8.44 -20.07
C ASP A 67 -0.09 7.65 -21.12
N ALA A 68 -0.16 6.33 -21.04
CA ALA A 68 0.49 5.42 -21.97
C ALA A 68 -0.43 4.25 -22.27
N THR A 69 -0.30 3.69 -23.47
CA THR A 69 -0.95 2.43 -23.83
C THR A 69 0.09 1.44 -24.29
N SER A 70 -0.13 0.17 -23.97
CA SER A 70 0.76 -0.91 -24.38
C SER A 70 0.01 -2.20 -24.63
N THR A 71 0.68 -3.18 -25.21
CA THR A 71 0.14 -4.51 -25.46
C THR A 71 0.72 -5.50 -24.46
N PHE A 72 0.01 -6.63 -24.27
CA PHE A 72 0.47 -7.71 -23.41
C PHE A 72 1.86 -8.23 -23.80
N GLU A 73 2.16 -8.33 -25.10
CA GLU A 73 3.46 -8.80 -25.61
C GLU A 73 4.63 -7.89 -25.22
N MET A 74 4.38 -6.59 -25.12
CA MET A 74 5.42 -5.62 -24.78
C MET A 74 5.73 -5.64 -23.29
N VAL A 75 4.69 -5.75 -22.45
CA VAL A 75 4.87 -5.81 -21.00
C VAL A 75 5.34 -7.17 -20.50
N GLU A 76 5.15 -8.26 -21.26
CA GLU A 76 5.65 -9.60 -20.91
C GLU A 76 7.19 -9.67 -20.93
N LYS A 77 7.85 -8.70 -21.58
CA LYS A 77 9.32 -8.57 -21.58
C LYS A 77 9.85 -7.73 -20.40
N LEU A 78 8.97 -7.17 -19.58
CA LEU A 78 9.32 -6.32 -18.45
C LEU A 78 9.21 -7.09 -17.13
N ASP A 79 9.93 -6.61 -16.12
CA ASP A 79 9.78 -7.11 -14.76
C ASP A 79 8.44 -6.65 -14.19
N ILE A 80 7.67 -7.58 -13.65
CA ILE A 80 6.35 -7.30 -13.09
C ILE A 80 6.38 -7.32 -11.57
N ARG A 81 5.75 -6.33 -10.97
CA ARG A 81 5.52 -6.25 -9.53
C ARG A 81 4.04 -6.08 -9.26
N ILE A 82 3.49 -6.94 -8.42
CA ILE A 82 2.10 -6.86 -8.00
C ILE A 82 2.10 -6.56 -6.51
N ASP A 83 1.54 -5.43 -6.11
CA ASP A 83 1.32 -5.12 -4.71
C ASP A 83 -0.16 -5.32 -4.37
N HIS A 84 -0.44 -6.17 -3.39
CA HIS A 84 -1.77 -6.44 -2.85
C HIS A 84 -1.95 -5.74 -1.51
N TYR A 85 -2.96 -4.89 -1.42
CA TYR A 85 -3.33 -4.18 -0.22
C TYR A 85 -4.55 -4.86 0.37
N HIS A 86 -4.33 -5.52 1.51
CA HIS A 86 -5.35 -6.25 2.23
C HIS A 86 -5.43 -5.72 3.67
N GLY A 87 -6.46 -4.92 3.92
CA GLY A 87 -6.61 -4.15 5.16
C GLY A 87 -5.41 -3.22 5.39
N LEU A 88 -4.82 -3.30 6.58
CA LEU A 88 -3.65 -2.50 6.97
C LEU A 88 -2.30 -3.12 6.58
N VAL A 89 -2.31 -4.19 5.79
CA VAL A 89 -1.10 -4.93 5.38
C VAL A 89 -0.92 -4.84 3.87
N SER A 90 0.33 -4.67 3.43
CA SER A 90 0.69 -4.70 2.02
C SER A 90 1.54 -5.94 1.77
N HIS A 91 1.24 -6.68 0.69
CA HIS A 91 2.03 -7.80 0.21
C HIS A 91 2.59 -7.45 -1.16
N THR A 92 3.90 -7.56 -1.32
CA THR A 92 4.58 -7.33 -2.60
C THR A 92 4.98 -8.66 -3.20
N TYR A 93 4.57 -8.90 -4.43
CA TYR A 93 4.96 -10.03 -5.26
C TYR A 93 5.88 -9.53 -6.38
N TRP A 94 7.07 -10.12 -6.47
CA TRP A 94 8.10 -9.73 -7.43
C TRP A 94 8.01 -10.47 -8.77
N SER A 95 7.05 -11.38 -8.89
CA SER A 95 6.78 -12.11 -10.12
C SER A 95 5.35 -12.63 -10.15
N LEU A 96 4.85 -12.95 -11.35
CA LEU A 96 3.55 -13.62 -11.53
C LEU A 96 3.48 -14.97 -10.81
N TRP A 97 4.57 -15.73 -10.83
CA TRP A 97 4.62 -17.03 -10.16
C TRP A 97 4.54 -16.89 -8.65
N ASP A 98 5.24 -15.90 -8.09
CA ASP A 98 5.17 -15.59 -6.66
C ASP A 98 3.76 -15.17 -6.26
N TYR A 99 3.07 -14.40 -7.10
CA TYR A 99 1.64 -14.08 -6.91
C TYR A 99 0.79 -15.35 -6.91
N VAL A 100 0.86 -16.18 -7.96
CA VAL A 100 0.03 -17.40 -8.09
C VAL A 100 0.26 -18.34 -6.93
N VAL A 101 1.50 -18.55 -6.50
CA VAL A 101 1.82 -19.45 -5.39
C VAL A 101 1.29 -18.89 -4.07
N ASN A 102 1.58 -17.64 -3.74
CA ASN A 102 1.19 -17.07 -2.44
C ASN A 102 -0.31 -16.82 -2.31
N GLU A 103 -0.98 -16.40 -3.40
CA GLU A 103 -2.43 -16.19 -3.42
C GLU A 103 -3.16 -17.54 -3.30
N LYS A 104 -2.77 -18.55 -4.10
CA LYS A 104 -3.40 -19.89 -4.05
C LYS A 104 -3.14 -20.65 -2.75
N THR A 105 -1.99 -20.45 -2.12
CA THR A 105 -1.69 -21.10 -0.83
C THR A 105 -2.28 -20.33 0.36
N GLY A 106 -2.84 -19.13 0.17
CA GLY A 106 -3.40 -18.32 1.24
C GLY A 106 -2.36 -17.85 2.27
N LEU A 107 -1.07 -17.94 1.96
CA LEU A 107 0.03 -17.59 2.86
C LEU A 107 0.00 -16.10 3.27
N TYR A 108 -0.57 -15.24 2.44
CA TYR A 108 -0.77 -13.83 2.75
C TYR A 108 -1.65 -13.64 3.99
N LYS A 109 -2.67 -14.49 4.21
CA LYS A 109 -3.56 -14.41 5.38
C LYS A 109 -2.80 -14.68 6.68
N LEU A 110 -1.91 -15.68 6.66
CA LEU A 110 -1.05 -16.02 7.80
C LEU A 110 -0.04 -14.91 8.07
N ARG A 111 0.58 -14.33 7.03
CA ARG A 111 1.47 -13.17 7.18
C ARG A 111 0.73 -11.95 7.73
N SER A 112 -0.49 -11.67 7.27
CA SER A 112 -1.31 -10.57 7.79
C SER A 112 -1.66 -10.78 9.27
N LEU A 113 -2.13 -11.98 9.66
CA LEU A 113 -2.41 -12.33 11.05
C LEU A 113 -1.17 -12.23 11.94
N TYR A 114 -0.01 -12.67 11.44
CA TYR A 114 1.26 -12.57 12.16
C TYR A 114 1.71 -11.12 12.34
N SER A 115 1.61 -10.28 11.31
CA SER A 115 1.95 -8.86 11.41
C SER A 115 1.01 -8.12 12.36
N LEU A 116 -0.32 -8.31 12.24
CA LEU A 116 -1.30 -7.66 13.12
C LEU A 116 -1.18 -8.12 14.58
N SER A 117 -0.84 -9.37 14.83
CA SER A 117 -0.63 -9.88 16.19
C SER A 117 0.61 -9.26 16.83
N LYS A 118 1.71 -9.04 16.09
CA LYS A 118 2.89 -8.29 16.60
C LYS A 118 2.55 -6.89 17.09
N TYR A 119 1.62 -6.18 16.44
CA TYR A 119 1.21 -4.83 16.85
C TYR A 119 0.24 -4.82 18.04
N HIS A 120 -0.47 -5.92 18.34
CA HIS A 120 -1.31 -6.04 19.53
C HIS A 120 -0.53 -6.46 20.79
N VAL A 121 0.60 -7.17 20.64
CA VAL A 121 1.44 -7.61 21.76
C VAL A 121 2.00 -6.45 22.61
N PRO A 122 2.48 -5.31 22.08
CA PRO A 122 3.01 -4.25 22.94
C PRO A 122 1.94 -3.62 23.84
N GLN A 123 0.66 -3.58 23.45
CA GLN A 123 -0.37 -3.03 24.33
C GLN A 123 -0.63 -3.91 25.56
N LEU A 124 -0.56 -5.23 25.46
CA LEU A 124 -0.77 -6.10 26.63
C LEU A 124 0.42 -6.07 27.61
N PHE A 125 1.64 -5.85 27.12
CA PHE A 125 2.84 -5.79 27.97
C PHE A 125 3.19 -4.37 28.47
N PHE A 126 2.93 -3.32 27.70
CA PHE A 126 3.21 -1.94 28.12
C PHE A 126 2.07 -1.30 28.93
N ASN A 127 0.82 -1.77 28.81
CA ASN A 127 -0.32 -1.20 29.55
C ASN A 127 -0.38 -1.63 31.03
N ARG A 128 0.65 -2.33 31.54
CA ARG A 128 0.79 -2.62 32.99
C ARG A 128 1.65 -1.62 33.75
N LYS A 129 2.29 -0.66 33.08
CA LYS A 129 2.94 0.45 33.78
C LYS A 129 1.92 1.58 33.93
N LYS A 130 1.52 1.88 35.17
CA LYS A 130 0.78 3.10 35.50
C LYS A 130 1.55 4.29 34.92
N LEU A 131 0.94 5.01 33.99
CA LEU A 131 1.39 6.33 33.56
C LEU A 131 1.40 7.22 34.81
N GLN A 132 2.59 7.43 35.38
CA GLN A 132 2.78 8.47 36.38
C GLN A 132 2.91 9.77 35.60
N PHE A 133 1.88 10.61 35.69
CA PHE A 133 1.99 11.99 35.22
C PHE A 133 3.06 12.69 36.07
N PRO A 134 4.06 13.35 35.48
CA PRO A 134 4.97 14.19 36.25
C PRO A 134 4.13 15.24 36.97
N HIS A 135 4.29 15.31 38.30
CA HIS A 135 3.64 16.31 39.13
C HIS A 135 4.00 17.68 38.58
N SER A 136 2.99 18.45 38.18
CA SER A 136 3.12 19.77 37.57
C SER A 136 3.98 20.69 38.45
N GLY A 137 5.19 20.98 37.96
CA GLY A 137 6.02 22.04 38.50
C GLY A 137 5.29 23.37 38.38
N VAL A 138 5.12 24.03 39.51
CA VAL A 138 4.54 25.37 39.65
C VAL A 138 5.37 26.35 38.83
N PHE A 139 4.84 26.83 37.70
CA PHE A 139 5.30 28.06 37.08
C PHE A 139 4.66 29.25 37.81
N GLN A 140 5.39 29.89 38.72
CA GLN A 140 5.04 31.23 39.21
C GLN A 140 5.31 32.24 38.10
N GLY A 141 4.29 32.53 37.29
CA GLY A 141 4.26 33.70 36.42
C GLY A 141 3.60 34.85 37.17
N SER A 142 4.40 35.80 37.66
CA SER A 142 3.91 37.03 38.28
C SER A 142 3.27 37.91 37.22
N CYS A 143 1.96 38.12 37.31
CA CYS A 143 1.22 39.09 36.52
C CYS A 143 1.43 40.48 37.13
N HIS A 144 1.96 41.43 36.37
CA HIS A 144 1.70 42.85 36.61
C HIS A 144 1.21 43.51 35.33
N HIS A 145 -0.09 43.80 35.36
CA HIS A 145 -0.80 44.72 34.50
C HIS A 145 -0.39 46.15 34.89
N SER A 146 -0.16 47.02 33.91
CA SER A 146 -0.64 48.40 33.95
C SER A 146 -0.61 49.02 32.57
N LEU A 147 -1.81 49.42 32.14
CA LEU A 147 -2.13 50.18 30.94
C LEU A 147 -1.77 51.67 31.09
N THR A 148 -1.66 52.31 29.93
CA THR A 148 -2.06 53.69 29.59
C THR A 148 -1.11 54.88 29.79
N TYR A 149 -0.95 55.57 28.64
CA TYR A 149 -0.45 56.91 28.30
C TYR A 149 1.05 57.21 28.42
#